data_AF-A0A4Y2P4K6-F1
#
_entry.id   AF-A0A4Y2P4K6-F1
#
_cell.length_a   1.000
_cell.length_b   1.000
_cell.length_c   1.000
_cell.angle_alpha   90.00
_cell.angle_beta   90.00
_cell.angle_gamma   90.00
#
_symmetry.space_group_name_H-M   'P 1'
#
loop_
_entity.id
_entity.type
_entity.pdbx_description
1 polymer ?
#
loop_
_entity_poly.entity_id
_entity_poly.type
_entity_poly.pdbx_seq_one_letter_code
_entity_poly.pdbx_strand_id
1 'polypeptide(L)' 'MRYVNCADYEEWQNMIAFQYLGKIYYRTYKPVLPYAELLIWYGDDYASKLGLQVKEITRLQPP' A
#
# COMPACT_ATOMS: atom_id res chain seq x y z
N MET A 1 5.16 -13.02 -1.52
CA MET A 1 5.94 -11.78 -1.29
C MET A 1 5.93 -11.46 0.21
N ARG A 2 6.67 -12.24 1.03
CA ARG A 2 6.59 -12.16 2.50
C ARG A 2 7.46 -11.04 3.11
N TYR A 3 8.46 -10.56 2.38
CA TYR A 3 9.43 -9.57 2.85
C TYR A 3 9.10 -8.13 2.46
N VAL A 4 7.97 -7.91 1.76
CA VAL A 4 7.53 -6.58 1.38
C VAL A 4 6.80 -5.98 2.56
N ASN A 5 7.27 -4.82 3.02
CA ASN A 5 6.69 -4.12 4.16
C ASN A 5 5.47 -3.29 3.75
N CYS A 6 4.62 -2.99 4.73
CA CYS A 6 3.49 -2.10 4.54
C CYS A 6 3.94 -0.64 4.58
N ALA A 7 3.37 0.21 3.73
CA ALA A 7 3.58 1.65 3.81
C ALA A 7 2.77 2.24 4.97
N ASP A 8 3.40 3.08 5.79
CA ASP A 8 2.71 3.85 6.84
C ASP A 8 2.01 5.10 6.28
N TYR A 9 2.55 5.67 5.19
CA TYR A 9 2.01 6.84 4.51
C TYR A 9 1.96 6.62 2.99
N GLU A 10 0.96 7.22 2.33
CA GLU A 10 0.75 7.15 0.88
C GLU A 10 1.97 7.68 0.08
N GLU A 11 2.69 8.65 0.63
CA GLU A 11 3.90 9.22 0.02
C GLU A 11 5.04 8.20 -0.12
N TRP A 12 5.14 7.22 0.78
CA TRP A 12 6.17 6.17 0.76
C TRP A 12 5.73 4.94 -0.02
N GLN A 13 4.42 4.70 -0.08
CA GLN A 13 3.83 3.60 -0.83
C GLN A 13 4.26 3.66 -2.30
N ASN A 14 4.72 2.56 -2.87
CA ASN A 14 5.07 2.48 -4.30
C ASN A 14 4.35 1.34 -5.03
N MET A 15 3.72 0.43 -4.29
CA MET A 15 2.96 -0.69 -4.82
C MET A 15 1.56 -0.79 -4.24
N ILE A 16 0.69 -1.46 -4.98
CA ILE A 16 -0.67 -1.84 -4.57
C ILE A 16 -0.83 -3.35 -4.72
N ALA A 17 -1.45 -3.97 -3.71
CA ALA A 17 -1.84 -5.37 -3.78
C ALA A 17 -3.22 -5.47 -4.44
N PHE A 18 -3.40 -6.40 -5.37
CA PHE A 18 -4.69 -6.68 -5.96
C PHE A 18 -4.88 -8.16 -6.22
N GLN A 19 -6.13 -8.60 -6.17
CA GLN A 19 -6.49 -9.98 -6.46
C GLN A 19 -6.88 -10.12 -7.93
N TYR A 20 -6.31 -11.10 -8.62
CA TYR A 20 -6.64 -11.44 -9.99
C TYR A 20 -6.67 -12.96 -10.16
N LEU A 21 -7.77 -13.50 -10.67
CA LEU A 21 -7.97 -14.94 -10.88
C LEU A 21 -7.61 -15.80 -9.65
N GLY A 22 -8.04 -15.37 -8.46
CA GLY A 22 -7.79 -16.09 -7.20
C GLY A 22 -6.36 -15.98 -6.66
N LYS A 23 -5.47 -15.23 -7.33
CA LYS A 23 -4.07 -15.00 -6.91
C LYS A 23 -3.87 -13.54 -6.51
N ILE A 24 -2.91 -13.30 -5.62
CA ILE A 24 -2.54 -11.94 -5.18
C ILE A 24 -1.33 -11.48 -5.98
N TYR A 25 -1.46 -10.31 -6.59
CA TYR A 25 -0.42 -9.66 -7.36
C TYR A 25 -0.08 -8.29 -6.78
N TYR A 26 1.13 -7.84 -7.08
CA TYR A 26 1.73 -6.62 -6.59
C TYR A 26 2.10 -5.81 -7.84
N ARG A 27 1.52 -4.62 -8.00
CA ARG A 27 1.88 -3.70 -9.10
C ARG A 27 2.41 -2.39 -8.54
N THR A 28 3.43 -1.84 -9.18
CA THR A 28 3.88 -0.47 -8.93
C THR A 28 2.93 0.52 -9.60
N TYR A 29 2.64 1.64 -8.93
CA TYR A 29 1.89 2.75 -9.53
C TYR A 29 2.76 4.00 -9.74
N LYS A 30 3.99 3.98 -9.21
CA LYS A 30 5.00 5.01 -9.41
C LYS A 30 6.38 4.36 -9.63
N PRO A 31 7.34 5.07 -10.24
CA PRO A 31 8.70 4.55 -10.42
C PRO A 31 9.34 4.17 -9.08
N VAL A 32 9.99 3.01 -9.03
CA VAL A 32 10.80 2.57 -7.88
C VAL A 32 12.26 2.77 -8.26
N LEU A 33 12.93 3.68 -7.55
CA LEU A 33 14.35 3.93 -7.77
C LEU A 33 15.19 2.74 -7.26
N PRO A 34 16.38 2.51 -7.82
CA PRO A 34 17.34 1.58 -7.22
C PRO A 34 17.55 1.91 -5.75
N TYR A 35 17.66 0.87 -4.91
CA TYR A 35 17.83 0.98 -3.46
C TYR A 35 16.64 1.55 -2.67
N ALA A 36 15.53 1.90 -3.33
CA ALA A 36 14.29 2.25 -2.63
C ALA A 36 13.59 0.99 -2.10
N GLU A 37 13.07 1.07 -0.88
CA GLU A 37 12.31 -0.02 -0.27
C GLU A 37 10.96 -0.23 -0.98
N LEU A 38 10.56 -1.49 -1.13
CA LEU A 38 9.27 -1.86 -1.69
C LEU A 38 8.20 -1.80 -0.58
N LEU A 39 7.25 -0.88 -0.73
CA LEU A 39 6.23 -0.61 0.27
C LEU A 39 4.83 -0.73 -0.32
N ILE A 40 3.96 -1.48 0.36
CA ILE A 40 2.63 -1.79 -0.11
C ILE A 40 1.51 -1.29 0.80
N TRP A 41 0.38 -0.97 0.19
CA TRP A 41 -0.89 -0.83 0.89
C TRP A 41 -1.92 -1.78 0.27
N TYR A 42 -2.74 -2.40 1.11
CA TYR A 42 -3.75 -3.34 0.67
C TYR A 42 -4.99 -2.64 0.07
N GLY A 43 -5.09 -1.32 0.21
CA GLY A 43 -6.27 -0.54 -0.18
C GLY A 43 -7.38 -0.66 0.85
N ASP A 44 -8.26 0.35 0.89
CA ASP A 44 -9.24 0.51 1.98
C ASP A 44 -10.27 -0.63 2.04
N ASP A 45 -10.68 -1.16 0.89
CA ASP A 45 -11.62 -2.29 0.81
C ASP A 45 -11.01 -3.59 1.37
N TYR A 46 -9.75 -3.87 1.05
CA TYR A 46 -9.07 -5.06 1.59
C TYR A 46 -8.69 -4.88 3.05
N ALA A 47 -8.23 -3.68 3.44
CA ALA A 47 -7.94 -3.34 4.83
C ALA A 47 -9.19 -3.51 5.71
N SER A 48 -10.35 -3.03 5.24
CA SER A 48 -11.63 -3.19 5.92
C SER A 48 -12.03 -4.66 6.06
N LYS A 49 -11.85 -5.47 5.00
CA LYS A 49 -12.09 -6.93 5.05
C LYS A 49 -11.15 -7.65 6.02
N LEU A 50 -9.95 -7.13 6.24
CA LEU A 50 -8.97 -7.67 7.19
C LEU A 50 -9.19 -7.17 8.63
N GLY A 51 -10.17 -6.30 8.87
CA GLY A 51 -10.41 -5.66 10.17
C GLY A 51 -9.34 -4.63 10.57
N LEU A 52 -8.52 -4.18 9.60
CA LEU A 52 -7.55 -3.11 9.83
C LEU A 52 -8.30 -1.78 9.84
N GLN A 53 -8.16 -1.02 10.92
CA GLN A 53 -8.68 0.34 10.99
C GLN A 53 -7.81 1.22 10.08
N VAL A 54 -8.33 1.58 8.91
CA VAL A 54 -7.79 2.68 8.13
C VAL A 54 -7.99 3.92 8.98
N LYS A 55 -6.95 4.36 9.69
CA LYS A 55 -6.99 5.65 10.35
C LYS A 55 -7.32 6.65 9.26
N GLU A 56 -8.42 7.38 9.39
CA GLU A 56 -8.58 8.65 8.70
C GLU A 56 -7.40 9.51 9.17
N ILE A 57 -6.28 9.42 8.46
CA ILE A 57 -5.25 10.43 8.53
C ILE A 57 -5.99 11.66 8.02
N THR A 58 -6.49 12.47 8.96
CA THR A 58 -6.93 13.83 8.71
C THR A 58 -5.93 14.36 7.72
N ARG A 59 -6.38 14.66 6.50
CA ARG A 59 -5.60 15.37 5.50
C ARG A 59 -5.19 16.67 6.18
N LEU A 60 -4.08 16.65 6.93
CA LEU A 60 -3.48 17.83 7.47
C LEU A 60 -3.07 18.57 6.20
N GLN A 61 -3.88 19.56 5.86
CA GLN A 61 -3.55 20.51 4.82
C GLN A 61 -2.13 20.98 5.13
N PRO A 62 -1.19 20.87 4.17
CA PRO A 62 0.09 21.51 4.36
C PRO A 62 -0.14 23.02 4.60
N PRO A 63 0.68 23.67 5.45
CA PRO A 63 0.56 25.09 5.71
C PRO A 63 0.71 25.95 4.44
#